data_AF-A0A084SWN5-F1
#
_entry.id   AF-A0A084SWN5-F1
#
_cell.length_a   1.000
_cell.length_b   1.000
_cell.length_c   1.000
_cell.angle_alpha   90.00
_cell.angle_beta   90.00
_cell.angle_gamma   90.00
#
_symmetry.space_group_name_H-M   'P 1'
#
loop_
_entity.id
_entity.type
_entity.pdbx_description
1 polymer ?
#
loop_
_entity_poly.entity_id
_entity_poly.type
_entity_poly.pdbx_seq_one_letter_code
_entity_poly.pdbx_strand_id
1 'polypeptide(L)'
;MLPVDTWLLGLVERIRGMGLTGAVLYVAVYAVATMLMVPATALNLGAGFVYGPVYGTLLVVVASNLSSLASFLLGRTVLRERVARRLAGQPRFTAVDTAVAARGFRVVLLLRLSPIFPFSFLNYSLSLTRVRLRDYAPATTLGLLPATMLYVYLGSLVTSAAQLSQGERPDTGLSGQLFFWGGLAATALATVYITRLARRALATTLNESST
;
A
#
# COMPACT_ATOMS: atom_id res chain seq x y z
N MET A 1 4.86 22.84 26.96
CA MET A 1 4.42 22.09 25.76
C MET A 1 5.59 22.10 24.79
N LEU A 2 6.07 20.93 24.36
CA LEU A 2 7.32 20.80 23.60
C LEU A 2 7.16 21.42 22.20
N PRO A 3 8.16 22.16 21.67
CA PRO A 3 8.13 22.85 20.37
C PRO A 3 8.31 21.87 19.19
N VAL A 4 7.55 20.78 19.20
CA VAL A 4 7.60 19.73 18.16
C VAL A 4 6.66 20.10 17.00
N ASP A 5 5.58 20.79 17.33
CA ASP A 5 4.57 21.38 16.46
C ASP A 5 5.15 22.40 15.48
N THR A 6 6.01 23.31 15.93
CA THR A 6 6.66 24.30 15.05
C THR A 6 7.67 23.67 14.09
N TRP A 7 8.42 22.66 14.55
CA TRP A 7 9.33 21.90 13.70
C TRP A 7 8.62 21.04 12.67
N LEU A 8 7.53 20.36 13.06
CA LEU A 8 6.70 19.55 12.17
C LEU A 8 6.01 20.41 11.10
N LEU A 9 5.44 21.54 11.50
CA LEU A 9 4.79 22.47 10.56
C LEU A 9 5.79 23.06 9.58
N GLY A 10 6.98 23.51 10.02
CA GLY A 10 8.02 24.03 9.13
C GLY A 10 8.59 22.99 8.15
N LEU A 11 8.63 21.72 8.54
CA LEU A 11 9.07 20.61 7.67
C LEU A 11 7.99 20.27 6.63
N VAL A 12 6.71 20.30 7.03
CA VAL A 12 5.56 20.11 6.14
C VAL A 12 5.44 21.27 5.13
N GLU A 13 5.65 22.52 5.56
CA GLU A 13 5.65 23.70 4.68
C GLU A 13 6.75 23.61 3.62
N ARG A 14 7.98 23.19 4.00
CA ARG A 14 9.10 23.00 3.07
C ARG A 14 8.88 21.86 2.08
N ILE A 15 8.22 20.77 2.51
CA ILE A 15 7.88 19.66 1.62
C ILE A 15 6.72 20.04 0.68
N ARG A 16 5.72 20.78 1.17
CA ARG A 16 4.62 21.30 0.36
C ARG A 16 5.08 22.35 -0.66
N GLY A 17 6.05 23.20 -0.31
CA GLY A 17 6.66 24.17 -1.21
C GLY A 17 7.45 23.56 -2.39
N MET A 18 7.79 22.27 -2.33
CA MET A 18 8.53 21.57 -3.40
C MET A 18 7.63 20.98 -4.50
N GLY A 19 6.30 20.96 -4.35
CA GLY A 19 5.35 20.51 -5.38
C GLY A 19 5.71 19.15 -6.00
N LEU A 20 5.96 19.14 -7.31
CA LEU A 20 6.34 17.94 -8.10
C LEU A 20 7.65 17.29 -7.62
N THR A 21 8.63 18.08 -7.14
CA THR A 21 9.92 17.57 -6.69
C THR A 21 9.79 16.75 -5.41
N GLY A 22 8.89 17.14 -4.50
CA GLY A 22 8.59 16.38 -3.28
C GLY A 22 7.94 15.03 -3.61
N ALA A 23 7.03 15.00 -4.57
CA ALA A 23 6.39 13.76 -5.05
C ALA A 23 7.41 12.79 -5.66
N VAL A 24 8.32 13.27 -6.51
CA VAL A 24 9.37 12.46 -7.12
C VAL A 24 10.32 11.90 -6.06
N LEU A 25 10.74 12.74 -5.11
CA LEU A 25 11.60 12.31 -4.01
C LEU A 25 10.91 11.25 -3.14
N TYR A 26 9.62 11.44 -2.82
CA TYR A 26 8.83 10.45 -2.08
C TYR A 26 8.80 9.10 -2.80
N VAL A 27 8.52 9.10 -4.11
CA VAL A 27 8.50 7.88 -4.93
C VAL A 27 9.86 7.18 -4.90
N ALA A 28 10.96 7.93 -5.07
CA ALA A 28 12.31 7.37 -5.03
C ALA A 28 12.66 6.79 -3.67
N VAL A 29 12.40 7.52 -2.59
CA VAL A 29 12.62 7.05 -1.21
C VAL A 29 11.77 5.83 -0.91
N TYR A 30 10.49 5.83 -1.30
CA TYR A 30 9.60 4.69 -1.13
C TYR A 30 10.16 3.45 -1.82
N ALA A 31 10.59 3.59 -3.08
CA ALA A 31 11.13 2.48 -3.85
C ALA A 31 12.38 1.90 -3.21
N VAL A 32 13.33 2.75 -2.84
CA VAL A 32 14.58 2.33 -2.18
C VAL A 32 14.29 1.71 -0.81
N ALA A 33 13.50 2.37 0.04
CA ALA A 33 13.18 1.88 1.37
C ALA A 33 12.49 0.51 1.32
N THR A 34 11.49 0.35 0.45
CA THR A 34 10.82 -0.95 0.29
C THR A 34 11.75 -2.01 -0.31
N MET A 35 12.68 -1.67 -1.20
CA MET A 35 13.73 -2.62 -1.63
C MET A 35 14.60 -3.11 -0.47
N LEU A 36 14.92 -2.21 0.47
CA LEU A 36 15.64 -2.48 1.72
C LEU A 36 14.76 -3.15 2.81
N MET A 37 13.61 -3.71 2.45
CA MET A 37 12.66 -4.35 3.37
C MET A 37 12.08 -3.44 4.46
N VAL A 38 12.12 -2.12 4.27
CA VAL A 38 11.41 -1.20 5.18
C VAL A 38 9.89 -1.43 5.06
N PRO A 39 9.15 -1.48 6.17
CA PRO A 39 7.71 -1.67 6.16
C PRO A 39 6.98 -0.56 5.36
N ALA A 40 6.29 -0.97 4.29
CA ALA A 40 5.50 -0.07 3.45
C ALA A 40 4.40 0.69 4.24
N THR A 41 3.93 0.13 5.36
CA THR A 41 2.91 0.73 6.23
C THR A 41 3.32 2.12 6.72
N ALA A 42 4.56 2.29 7.17
CA ALA A 42 5.05 3.57 7.67
C ALA A 42 5.07 4.63 6.57
N LEU A 43 5.48 4.24 5.36
CA LEU A 43 5.52 5.11 4.20
C LEU A 43 4.11 5.49 3.74
N ASN A 44 3.18 4.54 3.71
CA ASN A 44 1.78 4.79 3.36
C ASN A 44 1.09 5.77 4.34
N LEU A 45 1.33 5.59 5.64
CA LEU A 45 0.86 6.54 6.66
C LEU A 45 1.47 7.93 6.45
N GLY A 46 2.77 8.01 6.16
CA GLY A 46 3.47 9.26 5.84
C GLY A 46 2.89 9.96 4.60
N ALA A 47 2.56 9.22 3.54
CA ALA A 47 1.90 9.79 2.37
C ALA A 47 0.53 10.39 2.72
N GLY A 48 -0.25 9.71 3.56
CA GLY A 48 -1.52 10.22 4.06
C GLY A 48 -1.38 11.51 4.85
N PHE A 49 -0.38 11.54 5.74
CA PHE A 49 -0.08 12.70 6.59
C PHE A 49 0.34 13.92 5.75
N VAL A 50 1.23 13.74 4.78
CA VAL A 50 1.83 14.83 3.99
C VAL A 50 0.92 15.28 2.83
N TYR A 51 0.39 14.33 2.05
CA TYR A 51 -0.30 14.57 0.77
C TYR A 51 -1.81 14.34 0.82
N GLY A 52 -2.35 13.93 1.98
CA GLY A 52 -3.76 13.65 2.15
C GLY A 52 -4.21 12.32 1.51
N PRO A 53 -5.51 11.98 1.64
CA PRO A 53 -6.02 10.65 1.32
C PRO A 53 -5.97 10.35 -0.18
N VAL A 54 -6.32 11.30 -1.05
CA VAL A 54 -6.41 11.06 -2.50
C VAL A 54 -5.06 11.13 -3.17
N TYR A 55 -4.33 12.24 -2.99
CA TYR A 55 -3.03 12.45 -3.63
C TYR A 55 -1.97 11.49 -3.07
N GLY A 56 -2.00 11.22 -1.76
CA GLY A 56 -1.15 10.21 -1.12
C GLY A 56 -1.40 8.80 -1.66
N THR A 57 -2.68 8.42 -1.91
CA THR A 57 -3.00 7.11 -2.49
C THR A 57 -2.45 6.98 -3.90
N LEU A 58 -2.66 8.00 -4.76
CA LEU A 58 -2.13 7.99 -6.13
C LEU A 58 -0.60 7.88 -6.14
N LEU A 59 0.09 8.64 -5.30
CA LEU A 59 1.54 8.59 -5.17
C LEU A 59 2.03 7.22 -4.70
N VAL A 60 1.40 6.63 -3.68
CA VAL A 60 1.76 5.30 -3.18
C VAL A 60 1.50 4.23 -4.23
N VAL A 61 0.41 4.30 -4.99
CA VAL A 61 0.14 3.34 -6.07
C VAL A 61 1.23 3.37 -7.13
N VAL A 62 1.67 4.56 -7.54
CA VAL A 62 2.78 4.71 -8.50
C VAL A 62 4.10 4.21 -7.90
N ALA A 63 4.42 4.64 -6.68
CA ALA A 63 5.66 4.28 -6.00
C ALA A 63 5.77 2.77 -5.73
N SER A 64 4.70 2.16 -5.25
CA SER A 64 4.63 0.72 -4.97
C SER A 64 4.71 -0.11 -6.24
N ASN A 65 4.09 0.32 -7.35
CA ASN A 65 4.26 -0.36 -8.63
C ASN A 65 5.71 -0.32 -9.11
N LEU A 66 6.33 0.87 -9.13
CA LEU A 66 7.73 1.02 -9.54
C LEU A 66 8.67 0.18 -8.66
N SER A 67 8.50 0.23 -7.35
CA SER A 67 9.26 -0.60 -6.41
C SER A 67 9.06 -2.09 -6.65
N SER A 68 7.81 -2.52 -6.82
CA SER A 68 7.46 -3.93 -7.01
C SER A 68 8.08 -4.47 -8.29
N LEU A 69 8.03 -3.70 -9.39
CA LEU A 69 8.62 -4.05 -10.66
C LEU A 69 10.14 -4.11 -10.55
N ALA A 70 10.77 -3.08 -9.98
CA ALA A 70 12.22 -3.04 -9.84
C ALA A 70 12.74 -4.18 -8.95
N SER A 71 12.09 -4.44 -7.81
CA SER A 71 12.43 -5.58 -6.93
C SER A 71 12.21 -6.93 -7.64
N PHE A 72 11.13 -7.05 -8.40
CA PHE A 72 10.81 -8.26 -9.15
C PHE A 72 11.84 -8.52 -10.26
N LEU A 73 12.21 -7.49 -11.03
CA LEU A 73 13.21 -7.61 -12.09
C LEU A 73 14.59 -7.95 -11.51
N LEU A 74 15.02 -7.27 -10.43
CA LEU A 74 16.28 -7.56 -9.76
C LEU A 74 16.33 -9.00 -9.23
N GLY A 75 15.27 -9.46 -8.57
CA GLY A 75 15.20 -10.84 -8.08
C GLY A 75 15.21 -11.86 -9.24
N ARG A 76 14.57 -11.53 -10.36
CA ARG A 76 14.49 -12.40 -11.52
C ARG A 76 15.81 -12.52 -12.28
N THR A 77 16.62 -11.46 -12.34
CA THR A 77 17.92 -11.49 -13.04
C THR A 77 19.04 -12.01 -12.15
N VAL A 78 19.08 -11.60 -10.88
CA VAL A 78 20.21 -11.90 -9.98
C VAL A 78 19.99 -13.20 -9.18
N LEU A 79 18.78 -13.45 -8.67
CA LEU A 79 18.54 -14.57 -7.74
C LEU A 79 17.96 -15.82 -8.40
N ARG A 80 17.30 -15.69 -9.56
CA ARG A 80 16.53 -16.80 -10.16
C ARG A 80 17.35 -18.07 -10.37
N GLU A 81 18.55 -17.98 -10.97
CA GLU A 81 19.35 -19.18 -11.24
C GLU A 81 19.93 -19.81 -9.97
N ARG A 82 20.34 -19.00 -8.99
CA ARG A 82 20.91 -19.49 -7.73
C ARG A 82 19.85 -20.19 -6.88
N VAL A 83 18.65 -19.62 -6.85
CA VAL A 83 17.56 -20.08 -6.00
C VAL A 83 16.76 -21.21 -6.66
N ALA A 84 16.54 -21.17 -7.98
CA ALA A 84 15.90 -22.29 -8.70
C ALA A 84 16.67 -23.59 -8.49
N ARG A 85 18.01 -23.57 -8.52
CA ARG A 85 18.85 -24.74 -8.23
C ARG A 85 18.72 -25.23 -6.78
N ARG A 86 18.55 -24.32 -5.81
CA ARG A 86 18.40 -24.68 -4.38
C ARG A 86 16.99 -25.15 -4.02
N LEU A 87 15.96 -24.65 -4.70
CA LEU A 87 14.56 -24.95 -4.42
C LEU A 87 13.97 -26.02 -5.34
N ALA A 88 14.74 -26.55 -6.30
CA ALA A 88 14.33 -27.59 -7.26
C ALA A 88 13.83 -28.92 -6.64
N GLY A 89 13.83 -29.07 -5.32
CA GLY A 89 13.29 -30.25 -4.61
C GLY A 89 12.25 -29.94 -3.54
N GLN A 90 11.83 -28.69 -3.35
CA GLN A 90 10.85 -28.35 -2.30
C GLN A 90 9.41 -28.45 -2.81
N PRO A 91 8.59 -29.39 -2.30
CA PRO A 91 7.23 -29.60 -2.81
C PRO A 91 6.33 -28.37 -2.65
N ARG A 92 6.52 -27.57 -1.58
CA ARG A 92 5.79 -26.31 -1.37
C ARG A 92 6.11 -25.26 -2.44
N PHE A 93 7.37 -25.14 -2.84
CA PHE A 93 7.78 -24.20 -3.88
C PHE A 93 7.24 -24.63 -5.26
N THR A 94 7.33 -25.91 -5.58
CA THR A 94 6.80 -26.46 -6.83
C THR A 94 5.28 -26.29 -6.93
N ALA A 95 4.54 -26.48 -5.83
CA ALA A 95 3.10 -26.25 -5.79
C ALA A 95 2.74 -24.77 -6.07
N VAL A 96 3.45 -23.84 -5.43
CA VAL A 96 3.26 -22.40 -5.67
C VAL A 96 3.65 -22.02 -7.09
N ASP A 97 4.80 -22.48 -7.60
CA ASP A 97 5.26 -22.19 -8.97
C ASP A 97 4.25 -22.70 -10.02
N THR A 98 3.67 -23.89 -9.80
CA THR A 98 2.65 -24.49 -10.68
C THR A 98 1.34 -23.70 -10.64
N ALA A 99 0.86 -23.34 -9.43
CA ALA A 99 -0.36 -22.54 -9.28
C ALA A 99 -0.21 -21.15 -9.92
N VAL A 100 0.95 -20.52 -9.75
CA VAL A 100 1.30 -19.24 -10.35
C VAL A 100 1.44 -19.34 -11.88
N ALA A 101 1.99 -20.43 -12.40
CA ALA A 101 2.09 -20.66 -13.84
C ALA A 101 0.72 -20.80 -14.51
N ALA A 102 -0.25 -21.44 -13.83
CA ALA A 102 -1.60 -21.62 -14.35
C ALA A 102 -2.50 -20.39 -14.16
N ARG A 103 -2.41 -19.70 -13.01
CA ARG A 103 -3.32 -18.61 -12.62
C ARG A 103 -2.60 -17.44 -11.94
N GLY A 104 -1.50 -16.98 -12.53
CA GLY A 104 -0.60 -15.96 -11.97
C GLY A 104 -1.29 -14.73 -11.40
N PHE A 105 -2.24 -14.13 -12.14
CA PHE A 105 -2.97 -12.95 -11.68
C PHE A 105 -3.75 -13.21 -10.38
N ARG A 106 -4.54 -14.29 -10.33
CA ARG A 106 -5.36 -14.62 -9.15
C ARG A 106 -4.51 -14.97 -7.94
N VAL A 107 -3.43 -15.73 -8.15
CA VAL A 107 -2.52 -16.11 -7.06
C VAL A 107 -1.84 -14.88 -6.47
N VAL A 108 -1.29 -14.00 -7.32
CA VAL A 108 -0.67 -12.75 -6.84
C VAL A 108 -1.69 -11.87 -6.12
N LEU A 109 -2.90 -11.72 -6.68
CA LEU A 109 -3.95 -10.91 -6.07
C LEU A 109 -4.32 -11.42 -4.67
N LEU A 110 -4.55 -12.73 -4.52
CA LEU A 110 -4.88 -13.33 -3.23
C LEU A 110 -3.72 -13.19 -2.22
N LEU A 111 -2.48 -13.39 -2.67
CA LEU A 111 -1.30 -13.19 -1.81
C LEU A 111 -1.13 -11.74 -1.36
N ARG A 112 -1.54 -10.76 -2.17
CA ARG A 112 -1.49 -9.33 -1.82
C ARG A 112 -2.61 -8.90 -0.89
N LEU A 113 -3.80 -9.45 -1.08
CA LEU A 113 -4.94 -9.24 -0.19
C LEU A 113 -4.71 -9.91 1.17
N SER A 114 -3.88 -10.95 1.20
CA SER A 114 -3.44 -11.60 2.42
C SER A 114 -2.34 -10.79 3.12
N PRO A 115 -2.52 -10.35 4.37
CA PRO A 115 -1.52 -9.58 5.12
C PRO A 115 -0.38 -10.47 5.69
N ILE A 116 -0.28 -11.73 5.28
CA ILE A 116 0.63 -12.72 5.87
C ILE A 116 2.09 -12.38 5.62
N PHE A 117 2.43 -11.78 4.48
CA PHE A 117 3.80 -11.61 4.04
C PHE A 117 4.18 -10.14 3.83
N PRO A 118 5.40 -9.73 4.23
CA PRO A 118 5.91 -8.40 3.94
C PRO A 118 5.95 -8.11 2.42
N PHE A 119 5.65 -6.86 2.04
CA PHE A 119 5.58 -6.43 0.64
C PHE A 119 6.83 -6.80 -0.16
N SER A 120 8.02 -6.46 0.37
CA SER A 120 9.31 -6.71 -0.27
C SER A 120 9.62 -8.20 -0.38
N PHE A 121 9.29 -8.97 0.67
CA PHE A 121 9.46 -10.42 0.66
C PHE A 121 8.63 -11.08 -0.44
N LEU A 122 7.35 -10.68 -0.59
CA LEU A 122 6.51 -11.15 -1.68
C LEU A 122 7.06 -10.77 -3.05
N ASN A 123 7.60 -9.56 -3.22
CA ASN A 123 8.17 -9.13 -4.50
C ASN A 123 9.32 -10.04 -4.94
N TYR A 124 10.26 -10.31 -4.04
CA TYR A 124 11.37 -11.22 -4.32
C TYR A 124 10.90 -12.66 -4.48
N SER A 125 9.98 -13.14 -3.63
CA SER A 125 9.45 -14.50 -3.72
C SER A 125 8.74 -14.74 -5.06
N LEU A 126 7.90 -13.80 -5.50
CA LEU A 126 7.20 -13.88 -6.78
C LEU A 126 8.16 -13.75 -7.97
N SER A 127 9.29 -13.02 -7.84
CA SER A 127 10.31 -12.94 -8.89
C SER A 127 10.93 -14.29 -9.24
N LEU A 128 10.98 -15.19 -8.27
CA LEU A 128 11.53 -16.54 -8.40
C LEU A 128 10.56 -17.50 -9.07
N THR A 129 9.26 -17.19 -9.07
CA THR A 129 8.22 -18.00 -9.72
C THR A 129 8.13 -17.75 -11.23
N ARG A 130 7.32 -18.54 -11.93
CA ARG A 130 7.00 -18.39 -13.36
C ARG A 130 5.95 -17.31 -13.66
N VAL A 131 5.59 -16.45 -12.72
CA VAL A 131 4.63 -15.37 -12.99
C VAL A 131 5.12 -14.45 -14.10
N ARG A 132 4.19 -14.02 -14.96
CA ARG A 132 4.46 -13.04 -16.03
C ARG A 132 4.23 -11.63 -15.49
N LEU A 133 5.04 -10.66 -15.91
CA LEU A 133 4.90 -9.25 -15.50
C LEU A 133 3.50 -8.69 -15.78
N ARG A 134 2.89 -9.09 -16.90
CA ARG A 134 1.53 -8.70 -17.31
C ARG A 134 0.45 -9.13 -16.32
N ASP A 135 0.67 -10.22 -15.59
CA ASP A 135 -0.27 -10.72 -14.58
C ASP A 135 0.08 -10.13 -13.20
N TYR A 136 1.37 -9.92 -12.93
CA TYR A 136 1.90 -9.40 -11.68
C TYR A 136 1.55 -7.94 -11.41
N ALA A 137 1.74 -7.05 -12.38
CA ALA A 137 1.55 -5.61 -12.23
C ALA A 137 0.08 -5.22 -11.92
N PRO A 138 -0.92 -5.64 -12.72
CA PRO A 138 -2.31 -5.30 -12.41
C PRO A 138 -2.81 -6.01 -11.15
N ALA A 139 -2.38 -7.26 -10.88
CA ALA A 139 -2.74 -7.95 -9.63
C ALA A 139 -2.17 -7.25 -8.39
N THR A 140 -0.93 -6.75 -8.46
CA THR A 140 -0.29 -6.01 -7.38
C THR A 140 -0.99 -4.67 -7.14
N THR A 141 -1.31 -3.94 -8.21
CA THR A 141 -2.03 -2.66 -8.12
C THR A 141 -3.39 -2.85 -7.45
N LEU A 142 -4.18 -3.81 -7.93
CA LEU A 142 -5.52 -4.07 -7.40
C LEU A 142 -5.49 -4.67 -5.99
N GLY A 143 -4.52 -5.54 -5.69
CA GLY A 143 -4.40 -6.17 -4.38
C GLY A 143 -3.94 -5.21 -3.27
N LEU A 144 -3.10 -4.24 -3.60
CA LEU A 144 -2.59 -3.26 -2.63
C LEU A 144 -3.48 -2.04 -2.47
N LEU A 145 -4.36 -1.75 -3.43
CA LEU A 145 -5.25 -0.60 -3.43
C LEU A 145 -6.07 -0.48 -2.12
N PRO A 146 -6.80 -1.52 -1.66
CA PRO A 146 -7.63 -1.41 -0.45
C PRO A 146 -6.81 -1.11 0.80
N ALA A 147 -5.69 -1.81 0.99
CA ALA A 147 -4.80 -1.61 2.13
C ALA A 147 -4.13 -0.23 2.07
N THR A 148 -3.70 0.20 0.88
CA THR A 148 -3.08 1.51 0.66
C THR A 148 -4.05 2.62 1.02
N MET A 149 -5.28 2.58 0.49
CA MET A 149 -6.32 3.55 0.80
C MET A 149 -6.57 3.64 2.31
N LEU A 150 -6.66 2.49 2.99
CA LEU A 150 -6.86 2.46 4.44
C LEU A 150 -5.71 3.13 5.20
N TYR A 151 -4.46 2.76 4.94
CA TYR A 151 -3.32 3.32 5.67
C TYR A 151 -3.07 4.79 5.34
N VAL A 152 -3.20 5.20 4.08
CA VAL A 152 -3.09 6.61 3.69
C VAL A 152 -4.22 7.41 4.32
N TYR A 153 -5.45 6.88 4.35
CA TYR A 153 -6.56 7.53 5.01
C TYR A 153 -6.31 7.71 6.51
N LEU A 154 -5.86 6.66 7.20
CA LEU A 154 -5.47 6.75 8.62
C LEU A 154 -4.38 7.80 8.87
N GLY A 155 -3.38 7.88 7.98
CA GLY A 155 -2.34 8.92 8.05
C GLY A 155 -2.92 10.34 7.89
N SER A 156 -3.90 10.51 7.01
CA SER A 156 -4.54 11.81 6.78
C SER A 156 -5.42 12.28 7.94
N LEU A 157 -6.00 11.35 8.71
CA LEU A 157 -6.83 11.69 9.87
C LEU A 157 -6.03 12.42 10.96
N VAL A 158 -4.74 12.11 11.11
CA VAL A 158 -3.84 12.78 12.06
C VAL A 158 -3.75 14.27 11.72
N THR A 159 -3.59 14.59 10.44
CA THR A 159 -3.51 15.97 9.95
C THR A 159 -4.85 16.69 10.13
N SER A 160 -5.97 16.05 9.79
CA SER A 160 -7.31 16.64 9.95
C SER A 160 -7.67 16.93 11.41
N ALA A 161 -7.30 16.03 12.33
CA ALA A 161 -7.51 16.24 13.77
C ALA A 161 -6.65 17.40 14.30
N ALA A 162 -5.40 17.51 13.85
CA ALA A 162 -4.52 18.63 14.21
C ALA A 162 -5.07 19.97 13.68
N GLN A 163 -5.55 20.03 12.44
CA GLN A 163 -6.12 21.24 11.84
C GLN A 163 -7.41 21.71 12.53
N LEU A 164 -8.28 20.78 12.92
CA LEU A 164 -9.49 21.09 13.69
C LEU A 164 -9.17 21.69 15.07
N SER A 165 -8.07 21.26 15.70
CA SER A 165 -7.63 21.81 16.98
C SER A 165 -7.05 23.22 16.87
N GLN A 166 -6.61 23.64 15.68
CA GLN A 166 -5.99 24.94 15.41
C GLN A 166 -6.96 25.98 14.81
N GLY A 167 -8.21 25.59 14.54
CA GLY A 167 -9.25 26.52 14.06
C GLY A 167 -9.11 26.99 12.61
N GLU A 168 -8.13 26.45 11.86
CA GLU A 168 -7.96 26.73 10.44
C GLU A 168 -9.04 26.03 9.62
N ARG A 169 -9.90 26.82 8.99
CA ARG A 169 -10.84 26.35 7.98
C ARG A 169 -10.03 25.93 6.74
N PRO A 170 -10.15 24.69 6.24
CA PRO A 170 -9.45 24.29 5.03
C PRO A 170 -9.89 25.19 3.87
N ASP A 171 -8.93 25.65 3.05
CA ASP A 171 -9.18 26.46 1.85
C ASP A 171 -10.18 25.76 0.91
N THR A 172 -11.46 26.10 1.04
CA THR A 172 -12.54 25.56 0.23
C THR A 172 -12.72 26.37 -1.04
N GLY A 173 -11.86 26.13 -2.03
CA GLY A 173 -12.26 26.22 -3.43
C GLY A 173 -13.18 25.04 -3.82
N LEU A 174 -13.89 25.15 -4.95
CA LEU A 174 -14.76 24.08 -5.49
C LEU A 174 -14.08 22.70 -5.54
N SER A 175 -12.77 22.67 -5.79
CA SER A 175 -11.92 21.47 -5.74
C SER A 175 -11.81 20.89 -4.33
N GLY A 176 -11.53 21.72 -3.31
CA GLY A 176 -11.44 21.32 -1.90
C GLY A 176 -12.76 20.77 -1.34
N GLN A 177 -13.89 21.34 -1.78
CA GLN A 177 -15.22 20.88 -1.38
C GLN A 177 -15.58 19.52 -1.99
N LEU A 178 -15.23 19.29 -3.26
CA LEU A 178 -15.37 17.97 -3.90
C LEU A 178 -14.45 16.92 -3.27
N PHE A 179 -13.23 17.30 -2.88
CA PHE A 179 -12.32 16.41 -2.14
C PHE A 179 -12.84 16.11 -0.73
N PHE A 180 -13.44 17.07 -0.05
CA PHE A 180 -14.03 16.87 1.27
C PHE A 180 -15.25 15.97 1.21
N TRP A 181 -16.21 16.26 0.33
CA TRP A 181 -17.42 15.45 0.15
C TRP A 181 -17.10 14.06 -0.42
N GLY A 182 -16.14 13.98 -1.35
CA GLY A 182 -15.62 12.71 -1.86
C GLY A 182 -14.90 11.89 -0.79
N GLY A 183 -14.10 12.54 0.07
CA GLY A 183 -13.44 11.91 1.21
C GLY A 183 -14.42 11.42 2.27
N LEU A 184 -15.47 12.21 2.56
CA LEU A 184 -16.55 11.82 3.47
C LEU A 184 -17.32 10.62 2.92
N ALA A 185 -17.66 10.62 1.63
CA ALA A 185 -18.33 9.52 0.97
C ALA A 185 -17.45 8.25 0.95
N ALA A 186 -16.15 8.40 0.67
CA ALA A 186 -15.19 7.30 0.72
C ALA A 186 -15.04 6.73 2.14
N THR A 187 -15.03 7.59 3.17
CA THR A 187 -15.00 7.19 4.58
C THR A 187 -16.24 6.39 4.96
N ALA A 188 -17.42 6.87 4.57
CA ALA A 188 -18.68 6.20 4.82
C ALA A 188 -18.71 4.83 4.11
N LEU A 189 -18.27 4.77 2.85
CA LEU A 189 -18.19 3.53 2.08
C LEU A 189 -17.18 2.54 2.68
N ALA A 190 -16.00 3.01 3.08
CA ALA A 190 -14.98 2.18 3.73
C ALA A 190 -15.49 1.63 5.06
N THR A 191 -16.11 2.47 5.90
CA THR A 191 -16.71 2.06 7.17
C THR A 191 -17.81 1.01 6.95
N VAL A 192 -18.69 1.22 5.97
CA VAL A 192 -19.75 0.26 5.64
C VAL A 192 -19.16 -1.04 5.10
N TYR A 193 -18.12 -0.98 4.25
CA TYR A 193 -17.47 -2.15 3.68
C TYR A 193 -16.75 -2.99 4.76
N ILE A 194 -15.96 -2.34 5.62
CA ILE A 194 -15.27 -2.99 6.76
C ILE A 194 -16.30 -3.58 7.72
N THR A 195 -17.36 -2.85 8.04
CA THR A 195 -18.44 -3.34 8.91
C THR A 195 -19.13 -4.57 8.31
N ARG A 196 -19.38 -4.57 6.99
CA ARG A 196 -19.97 -5.71 6.29
C ARG A 196 -19.03 -6.91 6.24
N LEU A 197 -17.74 -6.68 6.04
CA LEU A 197 -16.73 -7.74 6.00
C LEU A 197 -16.54 -8.36 7.40
N ALA A 198 -16.45 -7.53 8.43
CA ALA A 198 -16.35 -7.96 9.82
C ALA A 198 -17.59 -8.75 10.26
N ARG A 199 -18.81 -8.28 9.93
CA ARG A 199 -20.06 -9.02 10.21
C ARG A 199 -20.12 -10.36 9.48
N ARG A 200 -19.65 -10.43 8.23
CA ARG A 200 -19.60 -11.70 7.48
C ARG A 200 -18.58 -12.67 8.07
N ALA A 201 -17.41 -12.19 8.46
CA ALA A 201 -16.40 -13.02 9.14
C ALA A 201 -16.92 -13.56 10.48
N LEU A 202 -17.60 -12.71 11.28
CA LEU A 202 -18.21 -13.11 12.56
C LEU A 202 -19.35 -14.13 12.40
N ALA A 203 -20.18 -13.97 11.36
CA ALA A 203 -21.28 -14.88 11.08
C ALA A 203 -20.79 -16.29 10.70
N THR A 204 -19.60 -16.38 10.10
CA THR A 204 -19.01 -17.68 9.72
C THR A 204 -18.49 -18.41 10.96
N THR A 205 -17.84 -17.69 11.89
CA THR A 205 -17.32 -18.27 13.14
C THR A 205 -18.41 -18.67 14.14
N LEU A 206 -19.54 -17.94 14.18
CA LEU A 206 -20.65 -18.28 15.08
C LEU A 206 -21.44 -19.52 14.60
N ASN A 207 -21.53 -19.74 13.29
CA ASN A 207 -22.17 -20.93 12.73
C ASN A 207 -21.32 -22.19 12.90
N GLU A 208 -19.99 -22.09 12.82
CA GLU A 208 -19.09 -23.23 13.05
C GLU A 208 -19.04 -23.68 14.53
N SER A 209 -19.29 -22.78 15.49
CA SER A 209 -19.35 -23.12 16.92
C SER A 209 -20.71 -23.69 17.40
N SER A 210 -21.70 -23.79 16.50
CA SER A 210 -23.08 -24.20 16.81
C SER A 210 -23.47 -25.58 16.22
N THR A 211 -22.53 -26.26 15.57
CA THR A 211 -22.64 -27.64 15.04
C THR A 211 -21.56 -28.50 15.65
#